data_AF-A0A527G0J7-F1
#
_entry.id   AF-A0A527G0J7-F1
#
_cell.length_a   1.000
_cell.length_b   1.000
_cell.length_c   1.000
_cell.angle_alpha   90.00
_cell.angle_beta   90.00
_cell.angle_gamma   90.00
#
_symmetry.space_group_name_H-M   'P 1'
#
loop_
_entity.id
_entity.type
_entity.pdbx_description
1 polymer ?
#
loop_
_entity_poly.entity_id
_entity_poly.type
_entity_poly.pdbx_seq_one_letter_code
_entity_poly.pdbx_strand_id
1 'polypeptide(L)'
;PGLNEELAATACWGTQQTELLGEGTHDGVFSVWYGKGPGVDRSGDVFRHANLAGSSKHGGVLALMGDDHMAESSTNAHATEFLFVDTMVPILNPAG
;
A
#
# COMPACT_ATOMS: atom_id res chain seq x y z
N PRO A 1 1.45 12.31 -11.20
CA PRO A 1 2.04 13.31 -10.28
C PRO A 1 1.63 13.01 -8.83
N GLY A 2 2.55 12.48 -8.02
CA GLY A 2 2.39 12.32 -6.58
C GLY A 2 3.61 12.94 -5.91
N LEU A 3 3.42 14.02 -5.16
CA LEU A 3 4.51 14.74 -4.48
C LEU A 3 4.96 14.01 -3.19
N ASN A 4 4.10 13.14 -2.67
CA ASN A 4 4.22 12.40 -1.41
C ASN A 4 3.58 11.00 -1.53
N GLU A 5 4.05 10.08 -0.70
CA GLU A 5 3.73 8.66 -0.76
C GLU A 5 2.30 8.37 -0.33
N GLU A 6 1.72 9.15 0.59
CA GLU A 6 0.33 8.99 1.05
C GLU A 6 -0.69 9.39 -0.03
N LEU A 7 -0.41 10.42 -0.84
CA LEU A 7 -1.28 10.71 -2.00
C LEU A 7 -1.11 9.65 -3.08
N ALA A 8 0.11 9.15 -3.27
CA ALA A 8 0.33 8.03 -4.17
C ALA A 8 -0.42 6.77 -3.70
N ALA A 9 -0.42 6.49 -2.40
CA ALA A 9 -1.18 5.38 -1.80
C ALA A 9 -2.68 5.58 -1.98
N THR A 10 -3.17 6.81 -1.80
CA THR A 10 -4.59 7.16 -1.97
C THR A 10 -5.02 6.98 -3.43
N ALA A 11 -4.19 7.41 -4.37
CA ALA A 11 -4.44 7.19 -5.79
C ALA A 11 -4.45 5.70 -6.15
N CYS A 12 -3.52 4.91 -5.61
CA CYS A 12 -3.48 3.46 -5.79
C CYS A 12 -4.74 2.79 -5.19
N TRP A 13 -5.19 3.21 -4.00
CA TRP A 13 -6.42 2.70 -3.39
C TRP A 13 -7.64 2.83 -4.32
N GLY A 14 -7.73 3.91 -5.11
CA GLY A 14 -8.78 4.07 -6.11
C GLY A 14 -8.90 2.91 -7.11
N THR A 15 -7.79 2.22 -7.43
CA THR A 15 -7.84 1.05 -8.33
C THR A 15 -8.58 -0.14 -7.72
N GLN A 16 -8.62 -0.27 -6.39
CA GLN A 16 -9.41 -1.30 -5.72
C GLN A 16 -10.91 -1.11 -5.94
N GLN A 17 -11.35 0.12 -6.21
CA GLN A 17 -12.76 0.49 -6.22
C GLN A 17 -13.34 0.71 -7.61
N THR A 18 -12.50 0.78 -8.65
CA THR A 18 -12.89 1.22 -10.00
C THR A 18 -14.11 0.45 -10.54
N GLU A 19 -14.15 -0.86 -10.34
CA GLU A 19 -15.21 -1.73 -10.87
C GLU A 19 -16.28 -2.13 -9.82
N LEU A 20 -16.35 -1.47 -8.66
CA LEU A 20 -17.33 -1.85 -7.61
C LEU A 20 -18.79 -1.70 -8.06
N LEU A 21 -19.06 -0.77 -8.97
CA LEU A 21 -20.39 -0.51 -9.51
C LEU A 21 -20.65 -1.24 -10.84
N GLY A 22 -19.68 -2.03 -11.33
CA GLY A 22 -19.73 -2.66 -12.65
C GLY A 22 -19.64 -1.66 -13.81
N GLU A 23 -19.05 -0.49 -13.55
CA GLU A 23 -18.81 0.56 -14.53
C GLU A 23 -17.32 0.57 -14.89
N GLY A 24 -17.01 0.38 -16.17
CA GLY A 24 -15.63 0.34 -16.63
C GLY A 24 -15.48 -0.27 -18.01
N THR A 25 -14.28 -0.12 -18.60
CA THR A 25 -13.92 -0.71 -19.89
C THR A 25 -13.05 -1.97 -19.75
N HIS A 26 -12.73 -2.36 -18.52
CA HIS A 26 -11.83 -3.46 -18.20
C HIS A 26 -12.40 -4.32 -17.07
N ASP A 27 -12.01 -5.59 -17.00
CA ASP A 27 -12.53 -6.52 -15.99
C ASP A 27 -12.09 -6.15 -14.55
N GLY A 28 -11.00 -5.39 -14.41
CA GLY A 28 -10.44 -4.93 -13.15
C GLY A 28 -9.17 -4.09 -13.36
N VAL A 29 -8.80 -3.33 -12.33
CA VAL A 29 -7.58 -2.50 -12.32
C VAL A 29 -6.76 -2.86 -11.08
N PHE A 30 -5.48 -3.17 -11.28
CA PHE A 30 -4.53 -3.33 -10.19
C PHE A 30 -3.50 -2.21 -10.20
N SER A 31 -2.93 -1.91 -9.04
CA SER A 31 -1.80 -0.98 -8.92
C SER A 31 -0.73 -1.53 -7.99
N VAL A 32 0.46 -0.95 -8.10
CA VAL A 32 1.59 -1.23 -7.22
C VAL A 32 2.01 0.08 -6.59
N TRP A 33 2.12 0.08 -5.27
CA TRP A 33 2.66 1.19 -4.50
C TRP A 33 3.96 0.76 -3.84
N TYR A 34 4.93 1.67 -3.76
CA TYR A 34 6.19 1.43 -3.05
C TYR A 34 6.52 2.59 -2.13
N GLY A 35 6.98 2.28 -0.92
CA GLY A 35 7.50 3.25 0.03
C GLY A 35 8.53 2.62 0.97
N LYS A 36 9.41 3.46 1.52
CA LYS A 36 10.39 3.08 2.55
C LYS A 36 10.01 3.75 3.86
N GLY A 37 10.16 3.06 4.99
CA GLY A 37 10.05 3.59 6.35
C GLY A 37 9.14 4.82 6.53
N PRO A 38 9.67 6.07 6.49
CA PRO A 38 8.88 7.28 6.67
C PRO A 38 7.71 7.46 5.69
N GLY A 39 7.84 7.00 4.44
CA GLY A 39 6.75 7.06 3.46
C GLY A 39 5.62 6.08 3.80
N VAL A 40 5.95 4.96 4.44
CA VAL A 40 4.99 3.98 4.92
C VAL A 40 4.30 4.50 6.19
N ASP A 41 5.06 5.08 7.11
CA ASP A 41 4.54 5.72 8.32
C ASP A 41 3.48 6.78 8.00
N ARG A 42 3.79 7.68 7.05
CA ARG A 42 2.83 8.71 6.59
C ARG A 42 1.58 8.13 5.93
N SER A 43 1.70 6.96 5.30
CA SER A 43 0.61 6.33 4.54
C SER A 43 -0.28 5.42 5.39
N GLY A 44 0.01 5.24 6.69
CA GLY A 44 -0.71 4.31 7.56
C GLY A 44 -2.23 4.52 7.62
N ASP A 45 -2.68 5.78 7.61
CA ASP A 45 -4.11 6.09 7.57
C ASP A 45 -4.78 5.60 6.27
N VAL A 46 -4.10 5.79 5.14
CA VAL A 46 -4.58 5.34 3.84
C VAL A 46 -4.69 3.82 3.79
N PHE A 47 -3.69 3.09 4.32
CA PHE A 47 -3.74 1.63 4.35
C PHE A 47 -4.89 1.10 5.20
N ARG A 48 -5.12 1.70 6.37
CA ARG A 48 -6.25 1.33 7.23
C ARG A 48 -7.58 1.52 6.52
N HIS A 49 -7.79 2.67 5.89
CA HIS A 49 -9.03 2.95 5.16
C HIS A 49 -9.19 2.07 3.92
N ALA A 50 -8.12 1.85 3.16
CA ALA A 50 -8.13 1.00 1.97
C ALA A 50 -8.47 -0.45 2.31
N ASN A 51 -7.93 -0.96 3.41
CA ASN A 51 -8.23 -2.31 3.88
C ASN A 51 -9.68 -2.44 4.36
N LEU A 52 -10.17 -1.47 5.13
CA LEU A 52 -11.57 -1.44 5.61
C LEU A 52 -12.58 -1.31 4.46
N ALA A 53 -12.24 -0.55 3.42
CA ALA A 53 -13.12 -0.36 2.26
C ALA A 53 -13.21 -1.59 1.36
N GLY A 54 -12.23 -2.50 1.43
CA GLY A 54 -12.16 -3.68 0.59
C GLY A 54 -11.78 -3.40 -0.86
N SER A 55 -11.92 -4.42 -1.70
CA SER A 55 -11.62 -4.37 -3.13
C SER A 55 -12.74 -4.96 -3.97
N SER A 56 -12.83 -4.51 -5.21
CA SER A 56 -13.60 -5.20 -6.24
C SER A 56 -13.02 -6.60 -6.47
N LYS A 57 -13.82 -7.48 -7.07
CA LYS A 57 -13.45 -8.89 -7.29
C LYS A 57 -12.16 -9.06 -8.11
N HIS A 58 -11.89 -8.15 -9.03
CA HIS A 58 -10.77 -8.20 -9.97
C HIS A 58 -9.80 -7.02 -9.82
N GLY A 59 -10.00 -6.17 -8.81
CA GLY A 59 -9.13 -5.04 -8.49
C GLY A 59 -8.27 -5.30 -7.26
N GLY A 60 -7.28 -4.44 -7.04
CA GLY A 60 -6.40 -4.57 -5.89
C GLY A 60 -5.19 -3.65 -5.93
N VAL A 61 -4.45 -3.61 -4.83
CA VAL A 61 -3.17 -2.91 -4.69
C VAL A 61 -2.16 -3.88 -4.12
N LEU A 62 -0.97 -3.94 -4.71
CA LEU A 62 0.20 -4.54 -4.09
C LEU A 62 1.03 -3.42 -3.45
N ALA A 63 1.06 -3.37 -2.12
CA ALA A 63 1.89 -2.43 -1.38
C ALA A 63 3.25 -3.06 -1.05
N LEU A 64 4.32 -2.46 -1.56
CA LEU A 64 5.70 -2.88 -1.35
C LEU A 64 6.36 -1.94 -0.34
N MET A 65 6.78 -2.49 0.80
CA MET A 65 7.54 -1.75 1.79
C MET A 65 9.02 -2.11 1.70
N GLY A 66 9.87 -1.10 1.53
CA GLY A 66 11.31 -1.24 1.66
C GLY A 66 11.72 -1.04 3.11
N ASP A 67 12.28 -2.07 3.72
CA ASP A 67 12.87 -1.97 5.06
C ASP A 67 14.40 -1.91 5.01
N ASP A 68 14.96 -1.27 6.02
CA ASP A 68 16.41 -1.17 6.26
C ASP A 68 16.66 -1.43 7.74
N HIS A 69 16.70 -2.72 8.08
CA HIS A 69 16.78 -3.19 9.47
C HIS A 69 18.08 -2.77 10.17
N MET A 70 19.15 -2.54 9.40
CA MET A 70 20.47 -2.18 9.93
C MET A 70 20.78 -0.69 9.82
N ALA A 71 19.87 0.10 9.25
CA ALA A 71 20.06 1.53 8.97
C ALA A 71 21.32 1.83 8.15
N GLU A 72 21.69 0.95 7.20
CA GLU A 72 22.90 1.15 6.37
C GLU A 72 22.71 2.31 5.38
N SER A 73 21.47 2.56 4.97
CA SER A 73 21.08 3.59 4.01
C SER A 73 19.97 4.51 4.53
N SER A 74 19.68 4.45 5.83
CA SER A 74 18.61 5.20 6.50
C SER A 74 19.14 5.91 7.74
N THR A 75 18.51 7.02 8.14
CA THR A 75 18.85 7.71 9.40
C THR A 75 18.54 6.86 10.63
N ASN A 76 17.46 6.07 10.58
CA ASN A 76 17.03 5.16 11.65
C ASN A 76 16.70 3.78 11.06
N ALA A 77 16.88 2.73 11.85
CA ALA A 77 16.39 1.39 11.51
C ALA A 77 14.86 1.41 11.40
N HIS A 78 14.31 0.77 10.38
CA HIS A 78 12.86 0.65 10.18
C HIS A 78 12.48 -0.80 9.98
N ALA A 79 11.41 -1.21 10.67
CA ALA A 79 10.74 -2.50 10.53
C ALA A 79 9.26 -2.21 10.29
N THR A 80 8.91 -2.07 9.02
CA THR A 80 7.62 -1.54 8.57
C THR A 80 6.50 -2.60 8.65
N GLU A 81 6.87 -3.87 8.75
CA GLU A 81 5.92 -4.98 8.93
C GLU A 81 4.91 -4.74 10.06
N PHE A 82 5.31 -4.14 11.18
CA PHE A 82 4.41 -3.87 12.30
C PHE A 82 3.31 -2.85 11.94
N LEU A 83 3.56 -1.92 11.03
CA LEU A 83 2.55 -0.98 10.55
C LEU A 83 1.54 -1.69 9.65
N PHE A 84 1.98 -2.64 8.83
CA PHE A 84 1.07 -3.45 8.03
C PHE A 84 0.19 -4.35 8.91
N VAL A 85 0.76 -4.92 9.99
CA VAL A 85 -0.02 -5.62 11.02
C VAL A 85 -1.06 -4.71 11.66
N ASP A 86 -0.68 -3.50 12.07
CA ASP A 86 -1.57 -2.51 12.71
C ASP A 86 -2.71 -2.04 11.78
N THR A 87 -2.44 -1.95 10.48
CA THR A 87 -3.43 -1.59 9.45
C THR A 87 -4.19 -2.81 8.91
N MET A 88 -3.92 -3.99 9.48
CA MET A 88 -4.49 -5.29 9.11
C MET A 88 -4.28 -5.65 7.63
N VAL A 89 -3.22 -5.13 7.01
CA VAL A 89 -2.82 -5.48 5.65
C VAL A 89 -2.05 -6.81 5.69
N PRO A 90 -2.44 -7.82 4.89
CA PRO A 90 -1.70 -9.08 4.82
C PRO A 90 -0.25 -8.88 4.36
N ILE A 91 0.69 -9.54 5.03
CA ILE A 91 2.12 -9.43 4.75
C ILE A 91 2.63 -10.72 4.10
N LEU A 92 3.42 -10.57 3.04
CA LEU A 92 4.14 -11.66 2.39
C LEU A 92 5.63 -11.28 2.30
N ASN A 93 6.50 -12.08 2.93
CA ASN A 93 7.95 -12.03 2.72
C ASN A 93 8.36 -13.24 1.85
N PRO A 94 8.56 -13.07 0.54
CA PRO A 94 8.80 -14.19 -0.37
C PRO A 94 10.22 -14.75 -0.33
N ALA A 95 11.18 -14.04 0.27
CA ALA A 95 12.60 -14.39 0.17
C ALA A 95 13.28 -14.75 1.51
N GLY A 96 12.64 -14.47 2.65
CA GLY A 96 13.18 -14.79 3.98
C GLY A 96 14.27 -13.81 4.40
#